data_AF-A0A5Q0M5U4-F1
#
_entry.id   AF-A0A5Q0M5U4-F1
#
_cell.length_a   1.000
_cell.length_b   1.000
_cell.length_c   1.000
_cell.angle_alpha   90.00
_cell.angle_beta   90.00
_cell.angle_gamma   90.00
#
_symmetry.space_group_name_H-M   'P 1'
#
loop_
_entity.id
_entity.type
_entity.pdbx_description
1 polymer ?
#
loop_
_entity_poly.entity_id
_entity_poly.type
_entity_poly.pdbx_seq_one_letter_code
_entity_poly.pdbx_strand_id
1 'polypeptide(L)'
;MSAYPIPQATRVDDGLPPHEPAAFNKEVTQALAHDMGVLLTCSTSMPRYALVELGQCEMTDREAIALGVQTHGLEVERLFDGTPESELADQGPWLIQFPVQPSGALLETLALHAGVHHALSMVASTLALDDLANHMRSWIEGLIPPDPTIDGDESCGAVLRWFDPRIGLDMPGCWPAADRLQFMQAFRWWAAWGADFSPRVMQGPGLNRAAPRAEPLPLDQALLLALDQLNTAETMLASVRENDIEPGELDHIAPALQRRLAHRLLDEAQRLGLGEWADQYMLLAMGLRLHPDIAEAQALQPILVAAATGEQGLGAAIADIDNAVWRDLVEEAPQVLALHSHALLEPLRQRRLAAVSAHPFHIPRTEVR
;
A
#
# COMPACT_ATOMS: atom_id res chain seq x y z
N MET A 1 5.30 -17.73 41.15
CA MET A 1 5.89 -16.47 40.63
C MET A 1 7.12 -16.86 39.83
N SER A 2 6.94 -17.07 38.52
CA SER A 2 8.03 -17.38 37.59
C SER A 2 8.45 -16.07 36.96
N ALA A 3 9.68 -15.63 37.22
CA ALA A 3 10.25 -14.46 36.59
C ALA A 3 10.45 -14.75 35.09
N TYR A 4 9.76 -14.01 34.24
CA TYR A 4 10.08 -13.96 32.81
C TYR A 4 11.41 -13.24 32.65
N PRO A 5 12.36 -13.76 31.84
CA PRO A 5 13.55 -13.02 31.50
C PRO A 5 13.16 -11.84 30.63
N ILE A 6 13.47 -10.63 31.09
CA ILE A 6 13.44 -9.40 30.29
C ILE A 6 14.47 -9.58 29.17
N PRO A 7 14.10 -9.45 27.89
CA PRO A 7 15.08 -9.39 26.81
C PRO A 7 15.94 -8.16 27.06
N GLN A 8 17.23 -8.36 27.36
CA GLN A 8 18.19 -7.28 27.30
C GLN A 8 18.24 -6.82 25.84
N ALA A 9 17.98 -5.53 25.61
CA ALA A 9 18.23 -4.89 24.33
C ALA A 9 19.69 -5.15 23.95
N THR A 10 19.91 -6.06 23.01
CA THR A 10 21.18 -6.21 22.32
C THR A 10 21.45 -4.88 21.63
N ARG A 11 22.44 -4.12 22.12
CA ARG A 11 23.07 -3.03 21.36
C ARG A 11 23.36 -3.56 19.96
N VAL A 12 22.67 -3.04 18.96
CA VAL A 12 22.88 -3.42 17.57
C VAL A 12 24.12 -2.67 17.05
N ASP A 13 24.94 -3.40 16.28
CA ASP A 13 26.23 -3.03 15.70
C ASP A 13 26.41 -1.54 15.35
N ASP A 14 27.53 -0.96 15.79
CA ASP A 14 28.08 0.36 15.37
C ASP A 14 28.45 0.43 13.86
N GLY A 15 27.96 -0.50 13.03
CA GLY A 15 28.41 -0.73 11.66
C GLY A 15 27.37 -0.57 10.55
N LEU A 16 26.10 -0.31 10.86
CA LEU A 16 25.09 -0.10 9.82
C LEU A 16 25.16 1.34 9.26
N PRO A 17 25.12 1.51 7.93
CA PRO A 17 25.07 2.83 7.34
C PRO A 17 23.77 3.53 7.71
N PRO A 18 23.77 4.87 7.88
CA PRO A 18 22.55 5.62 8.14
C PRO A 18 21.55 5.44 7.00
N HIS A 19 20.25 5.60 7.32
CA HIS A 19 19.22 5.60 6.29
C HIS A 19 19.45 6.78 5.31
N GLU A 20 19.49 6.46 4.02
CA GLU A 20 19.53 7.44 2.95
C GLU A 20 18.35 7.16 1.99
N PRO A 21 17.36 8.06 1.87
CA PRO A 21 16.15 7.82 1.10
C PRO A 21 16.41 7.43 -0.37
N ALA A 22 17.37 8.06 -1.04
CA ALA A 22 17.67 7.78 -2.44
C ALA A 22 18.31 6.39 -2.64
N ALA A 23 19.27 6.00 -1.79
CA ALA A 23 19.83 4.64 -1.82
C ALA A 23 18.78 3.58 -1.48
N PHE A 24 17.90 3.86 -0.50
CA PHE A 24 16.78 2.98 -0.16
C PHE A 24 15.84 2.77 -1.35
N ASN A 25 15.36 3.86 -1.96
CA ASN A 25 14.46 3.79 -3.12
C ASN A 25 15.10 3.06 -4.29
N LYS A 26 16.41 3.25 -4.52
CA LYS A 26 17.14 2.51 -5.57
C LYS A 26 17.12 1.00 -5.34
N GLU A 27 17.32 0.52 -4.12
CA GLU A 27 17.26 -0.90 -3.79
C GLU A 27 15.84 -1.47 -3.97
N VAL A 28 14.81 -0.72 -3.54
CA VAL A 28 13.41 -1.07 -3.77
C VAL A 28 13.10 -1.18 -5.26
N THR A 29 13.45 -0.16 -6.06
CA THR A 29 13.25 -0.15 -7.52
C THR A 29 13.85 -1.38 -8.18
N GLN A 30 15.09 -1.74 -7.83
CA GLN A 30 15.74 -2.91 -8.41
C GLN A 30 15.05 -4.22 -8.03
N ALA A 31 14.52 -4.32 -6.81
CA ALA A 31 13.75 -5.49 -6.37
C ALA A 31 12.41 -5.58 -7.09
N LEU A 32 11.67 -4.48 -7.20
CA LEU A 32 10.39 -4.45 -7.89
C LEU A 32 10.55 -4.76 -9.39
N ALA A 33 11.53 -4.18 -10.06
CA ALA A 33 11.82 -4.49 -11.47
C ALA A 33 12.15 -5.99 -11.68
N HIS A 34 12.87 -6.61 -10.74
CA HIS A 34 13.12 -8.05 -10.75
C HIS A 34 11.84 -8.86 -10.55
N ASP A 35 11.05 -8.53 -9.51
CA ASP A 35 9.78 -9.19 -9.20
C ASP A 35 8.82 -9.14 -10.41
N MET A 36 8.70 -7.97 -11.05
CA MET A 36 7.93 -7.76 -12.29
C MET A 36 8.43 -8.67 -13.42
N GLY A 37 9.75 -8.72 -13.63
CA GLY A 37 10.36 -9.59 -14.64
C GLY A 37 10.00 -11.07 -14.43
N VAL A 38 10.14 -11.56 -13.20
CA VAL A 38 9.76 -12.94 -12.84
C VAL A 38 8.29 -13.20 -13.15
N LEU A 39 7.39 -12.32 -12.69
CA LEU A 39 5.95 -12.47 -12.89
C LEU A 39 5.56 -12.50 -14.39
N LEU A 40 6.16 -11.63 -15.19
CA LEU A 40 5.88 -11.54 -16.63
C LEU A 40 6.40 -12.74 -17.43
N THR A 41 7.50 -13.37 -16.99
CA THR A 41 8.01 -14.61 -17.61
C THR A 41 7.13 -15.84 -17.33
N CYS A 42 6.39 -15.84 -16.23
CA CYS A 42 5.46 -16.91 -15.89
C CYS A 42 4.16 -16.89 -16.72
N SER A 43 3.89 -15.80 -17.44
CA SER A 43 2.59 -15.51 -18.07
C SER A 43 2.68 -15.10 -19.55
N THR A 44 3.75 -15.49 -20.26
CA THR A 44 4.04 -15.04 -21.64
C THR A 44 2.97 -15.38 -22.68
N SER A 45 2.05 -16.29 -22.39
CA SER A 45 1.00 -16.73 -23.32
C SER A 45 -0.28 -15.89 -23.29
N MET A 46 -0.34 -14.84 -22.44
CA MET A 46 -1.53 -14.00 -22.31
C MET A 46 -1.18 -12.51 -22.16
N PRO A 47 -2.14 -11.62 -22.47
CA PRO A 47 -2.00 -10.20 -22.16
C PRO A 47 -1.74 -9.96 -20.66
N ARG A 48 -0.82 -9.04 -20.39
CA ARG A 48 -0.40 -8.62 -19.05
C ARG A 48 -0.37 -7.11 -19.04
N TYR A 49 -0.76 -6.54 -17.92
CA TYR A 49 -0.95 -5.10 -17.80
C TYR A 49 -0.35 -4.59 -16.49
N ALA A 50 0.18 -3.38 -16.53
CA ALA A 50 0.40 -2.57 -15.33
C ALA A 50 -0.87 -1.77 -15.06
N LEU A 51 -1.35 -1.81 -13.82
CA LEU A 51 -2.39 -0.91 -13.32
C LEU A 51 -1.68 0.13 -12.45
N VAL A 52 -1.64 1.37 -12.93
CA VAL A 52 -0.87 2.46 -12.33
C VAL A 52 -1.80 3.56 -11.85
N GLU A 53 -1.78 3.84 -10.55
CA GLU A 53 -2.54 4.92 -9.94
C GLU A 53 -1.67 6.20 -9.88
N LEU A 54 -1.67 6.97 -10.97
CA LEU A 54 -0.81 8.14 -11.11
C LEU A 54 -1.07 9.22 -10.05
N GLY A 55 -2.26 9.26 -9.45
CA GLY A 55 -2.65 10.20 -8.40
C GLY A 55 -1.80 10.04 -7.13
N GLN A 56 -1.15 8.88 -6.95
CA GLN A 56 -0.21 8.60 -5.86
C GLN A 56 1.25 8.97 -6.18
N CYS A 57 1.55 9.28 -7.44
CA CYS A 57 2.88 9.66 -7.89
C CYS A 57 3.04 11.19 -7.84
N GLU A 58 4.28 11.66 -7.63
CA GLU A 58 4.62 13.08 -7.81
C GLU A 58 4.51 13.47 -9.28
N MET A 59 4.35 14.77 -9.57
CA MET A 59 4.17 15.26 -10.94
C MET A 59 5.28 14.79 -11.88
N THR A 60 6.54 14.86 -11.43
CA THR A 60 7.71 14.43 -12.21
C THR A 60 7.69 12.94 -12.54
N ASP A 61 7.15 12.12 -11.63
CA ASP A 61 7.03 10.68 -11.83
C ASP A 61 5.91 10.35 -12.82
N ARG A 62 4.80 11.08 -12.76
CA ARG A 62 3.71 10.98 -13.75
C ARG A 62 4.21 11.28 -15.16
N GLU A 63 4.97 12.35 -15.32
CA GLU A 63 5.59 12.73 -16.60
C GLU A 63 6.57 11.66 -17.10
N ALA A 64 7.39 11.08 -16.21
CA ALA A 64 8.32 10.02 -16.55
C ALA A 64 7.60 8.73 -17.00
N ILE A 65 6.49 8.37 -16.35
CA ILE A 65 5.66 7.22 -16.75
C ILE A 65 5.01 7.48 -18.11
N ALA A 66 4.42 8.66 -18.32
CA ALA A 66 3.81 9.04 -19.59
C ALA A 66 4.84 9.02 -20.75
N LEU A 67 6.04 9.55 -20.50
CA LEU A 67 7.15 9.51 -21.46
C LEU A 67 7.59 8.07 -21.74
N GLY A 68 7.65 7.22 -20.71
CA GLY A 68 7.95 5.79 -20.85
C GLY A 68 6.94 5.06 -21.73
N VAL A 69 5.65 5.29 -21.49
CA VAL A 69 4.54 4.77 -22.31
C VAL A 69 4.72 5.19 -23.78
N GLN A 70 4.96 6.47 -24.03
CA GLN A 70 5.11 6.99 -25.39
C GLN A 70 6.38 6.45 -26.08
N THR A 71 7.50 6.42 -25.36
CA THR A 71 8.80 5.97 -25.89
C THR A 71 8.77 4.50 -26.29
N HIS A 72 8.04 3.68 -25.53
CA HIS A 72 7.88 2.25 -25.80
C HIS A 72 6.66 1.92 -26.70
N GLY A 73 5.87 2.93 -27.10
CA GLY A 73 4.69 2.74 -27.95
C GLY A 73 3.63 1.83 -27.31
N LEU A 74 3.40 1.97 -26.00
CA LEU A 74 2.49 1.10 -25.25
C LEU A 74 1.04 1.52 -25.44
N GLU A 75 0.14 0.55 -25.48
CA GLU A 75 -1.30 0.78 -25.45
C GLU A 75 -1.74 1.05 -24.00
N VAL A 76 -2.61 2.05 -23.81
CA VAL A 76 -3.08 2.49 -22.50
C VAL A 76 -4.56 2.82 -22.53
N GLU A 77 -5.28 2.34 -21.53
CA GLU A 77 -6.65 2.75 -21.22
C GLU A 77 -6.67 3.50 -19.88
N ARG A 78 -7.32 4.68 -19.83
CA ARG A 78 -7.50 5.44 -18.59
C ARG A 78 -8.84 5.08 -18.01
N LEU A 79 -8.89 4.48 -16.81
CA LEU A 79 -10.16 3.90 -16.35
C LEU A 79 -11.20 4.96 -15.96
N PHE A 80 -10.80 6.21 -15.74
CA PHE A 80 -11.80 7.29 -15.56
C PHE A 80 -12.39 7.83 -16.86
N ASP A 81 -11.86 7.47 -18.03
CA ASP A 81 -12.48 7.87 -19.30
C ASP A 81 -13.91 7.31 -19.39
N GLY A 82 -14.87 8.19 -19.69
CA GLY A 82 -16.30 7.84 -19.78
C GLY A 82 -17.02 7.65 -18.44
N THR A 83 -16.36 7.95 -17.31
CA THR A 83 -16.95 7.95 -15.96
C THR A 83 -17.23 9.39 -15.49
N PRO A 84 -18.02 9.59 -14.41
CA PRO A 84 -18.16 10.91 -13.78
C PRO A 84 -16.82 11.54 -13.40
N GLU A 85 -15.78 10.73 -13.12
CA GLU A 85 -14.44 11.16 -12.73
C GLU A 85 -13.52 11.48 -13.93
N SER A 86 -14.05 11.62 -15.15
CA SER A 86 -13.25 11.81 -16.37
C SER A 86 -12.28 13.01 -16.33
N GLU A 87 -12.57 14.04 -15.53
CA GLU A 87 -11.66 15.18 -15.29
C GLU A 87 -10.34 14.76 -14.61
N LEU A 88 -10.33 13.59 -13.96
CA LEU A 88 -9.17 13.02 -13.27
C LEU A 88 -8.44 11.96 -14.12
N ALA A 89 -8.84 11.72 -15.38
CA ALA A 89 -8.28 10.63 -16.18
C ALA A 89 -6.76 10.70 -16.42
N ASP A 90 -6.18 11.90 -16.45
CA ASP A 90 -4.71 12.08 -16.52
C ASP A 90 -4.00 11.72 -15.20
N GLN A 91 -4.74 11.65 -14.09
CA GLN A 91 -4.24 11.26 -12.77
C GLN A 91 -4.44 9.76 -12.49
N GLY A 92 -4.89 8.99 -13.46
CA GLY A 92 -5.07 7.54 -13.28
C GLY A 92 -6.39 7.18 -12.60
N PRO A 93 -6.68 5.88 -12.51
CA PRO A 93 -5.76 4.77 -12.80
C PRO A 93 -5.60 4.50 -14.30
N TRP A 94 -4.37 4.21 -14.73
CA TRP A 94 -4.03 3.79 -16.10
C TRP A 94 -3.80 2.29 -16.17
N LEU A 95 -4.39 1.64 -17.16
CA LEU A 95 -4.17 0.26 -17.52
C LEU A 95 -3.26 0.20 -18.75
N ILE A 96 -1.98 -0.13 -18.53
CA ILE A 96 -0.93 -0.10 -19.54
C ILE A 96 -0.62 -1.52 -19.98
N GLN A 97 -0.77 -1.84 -21.26
CA GLN A 97 -0.47 -3.17 -21.78
C GLN A 97 1.05 -3.37 -21.95
N PHE A 98 1.58 -4.45 -21.37
CA PHE A 98 2.96 -4.84 -21.59
C PHE A 98 3.15 -5.48 -22.97
N PRO A 99 4.28 -5.20 -23.65
CA PRO A 99 4.67 -5.97 -24.82
C PRO A 99 4.99 -7.41 -24.43
N VAL A 100 5.04 -8.32 -25.41
CA VAL A 100 5.36 -9.75 -25.16
C VAL A 100 6.66 -9.89 -24.35
N GLN A 101 7.67 -9.09 -24.72
CA GLN A 101 8.97 -9.00 -24.04
C GLN A 101 9.23 -7.54 -23.62
N PRO A 102 8.88 -7.13 -22.40
CA PRO A 102 9.19 -5.80 -21.89
C PRO A 102 10.70 -5.63 -21.71
N SER A 103 11.21 -4.45 -22.03
CA SER A 103 12.60 -4.11 -21.77
C SER A 103 12.85 -3.95 -20.27
N GLY A 104 14.08 -4.20 -19.82
CA GLY A 104 14.48 -3.92 -18.44
C GLY A 104 14.28 -2.44 -18.07
N ALA A 105 14.57 -1.53 -19.02
CA ALA A 105 14.36 -0.09 -18.83
C ALA A 105 12.89 0.25 -18.53
N LEU A 106 11.93 -0.35 -19.24
CA LEU A 106 10.50 -0.12 -18.97
C LEU A 106 10.11 -0.60 -17.56
N LEU A 107 10.61 -1.77 -17.15
CA LEU A 107 10.33 -2.30 -15.81
C LEU A 107 10.95 -1.43 -14.72
N GLU A 108 12.19 -0.95 -14.93
CA GLU A 108 12.85 -0.01 -14.03
C GLU A 108 12.12 1.33 -13.95
N THR A 109 11.62 1.88 -15.08
CA THR A 109 10.80 3.10 -15.09
C THR A 109 9.54 2.93 -14.25
N LEU A 110 8.77 1.87 -14.48
CA LEU A 110 7.54 1.63 -13.71
C LEU A 110 7.82 1.35 -12.23
N ALA A 111 8.88 0.59 -11.93
CA ALA A 111 9.30 0.31 -10.57
C ALA A 111 9.71 1.60 -9.84
N LEU A 112 10.50 2.47 -10.49
CA LEU A 112 11.01 3.70 -9.90
C LEU A 112 9.93 4.75 -9.70
N HIS A 113 9.06 4.96 -10.68
CA HIS A 113 8.14 6.09 -10.69
C HIS A 113 6.74 5.74 -10.16
N ALA A 114 6.38 4.46 -10.10
CA ALA A 114 5.11 4.02 -9.51
C ALA A 114 5.31 2.98 -8.39
N GLY A 115 6.19 2.00 -8.59
CA GLY A 115 6.42 0.92 -7.64
C GLY A 115 6.88 1.39 -6.25
N VAL A 116 7.86 2.31 -6.18
CA VAL A 116 8.35 2.83 -4.89
C VAL A 116 7.30 3.64 -4.12
N HIS A 117 6.27 4.15 -4.81
CA HIS A 117 5.14 4.88 -4.23
C HIS A 117 3.95 3.96 -3.88
N HIS A 118 4.09 2.65 -4.10
CA HIS A 118 2.98 1.69 -4.04
C HIS A 118 1.81 2.05 -4.97
N ALA A 119 2.11 2.71 -6.08
CA ALA A 119 1.16 3.14 -7.10
C ALA A 119 1.05 2.15 -8.28
N LEU A 120 1.69 0.98 -8.18
CA LEU A 120 1.69 -0.05 -9.21
C LEU A 120 1.13 -1.38 -8.70
N SER A 121 0.15 -1.93 -9.43
CA SER A 121 -0.18 -3.35 -9.42
C SER A 121 -0.12 -3.92 -10.83
N MET A 122 -0.18 -5.25 -10.95
CA MET A 122 -0.10 -5.94 -12.24
C MET A 122 -1.24 -6.93 -12.39
N VAL A 123 -1.79 -7.03 -13.59
CA VAL A 123 -2.87 -7.97 -13.89
C VAL A 123 -2.53 -8.79 -15.13
N ALA A 124 -2.98 -10.04 -15.16
CA ALA A 124 -3.11 -10.78 -16.41
C ALA A 124 -4.56 -11.16 -16.65
N SER A 125 -4.97 -11.04 -17.91
CA SER A 125 -6.31 -11.36 -18.36
C SER A 125 -6.25 -12.03 -19.72
N THR A 126 -7.27 -12.81 -20.03
CA THR A 126 -7.51 -13.30 -21.40
C THR A 126 -8.27 -12.27 -22.25
N LEU A 127 -8.86 -11.25 -21.63
CA LEU A 127 -9.55 -10.16 -22.32
C LEU A 127 -8.55 -9.27 -23.04
N ALA A 128 -8.99 -8.65 -24.14
CA ALA A 128 -8.26 -7.55 -24.77
C ALA A 128 -8.30 -6.31 -23.87
N LEU A 129 -7.42 -5.33 -24.15
CA LEU A 129 -7.26 -4.13 -23.32
C LEU A 129 -8.59 -3.39 -23.10
N ASP A 130 -9.32 -3.05 -24.17
CA ASP A 130 -10.57 -2.30 -24.10
C ASP A 130 -11.66 -3.06 -23.32
N ASP A 131 -11.77 -4.38 -23.53
CA ASP A 131 -12.74 -5.22 -22.83
C ASP A 131 -12.42 -5.34 -21.34
N LEU A 132 -11.13 -5.46 -20.99
CA LEU A 132 -10.67 -5.47 -19.61
C LEU A 132 -10.89 -4.11 -18.94
N ALA A 133 -10.56 -3.02 -19.64
CA ALA A 133 -10.81 -1.67 -19.15
C ALA A 133 -12.30 -1.47 -18.88
N ASN A 134 -13.17 -1.78 -19.84
CA ASN A 134 -14.63 -1.66 -19.66
C ASN A 134 -15.15 -2.51 -18.50
N HIS A 135 -14.63 -3.72 -18.32
CA HIS A 135 -14.93 -4.51 -17.14
C HIS A 135 -14.53 -3.74 -15.87
N MET A 136 -13.27 -3.34 -15.75
CA MET A 136 -12.74 -2.64 -14.58
C MET A 136 -13.50 -1.33 -14.27
N ARG A 137 -13.76 -0.49 -15.29
CA ARG A 137 -14.52 0.77 -15.17
C ARG A 137 -15.88 0.56 -14.51
N SER A 138 -16.59 -0.49 -14.89
CA SER A 138 -17.93 -0.77 -14.35
C SER A 138 -17.97 -1.10 -12.85
N TRP A 139 -16.82 -1.33 -12.22
CA TRP A 139 -16.71 -1.60 -10.78
C TRP A 139 -16.25 -0.39 -9.96
N ILE A 140 -16.06 0.77 -10.60
CA ILE A 140 -15.65 2.00 -9.92
C ILE A 140 -16.82 2.60 -9.13
N GLU A 141 -18.06 2.41 -9.55
CA GLU A 141 -19.22 3.04 -8.91
C GLU A 141 -19.73 2.25 -7.70
N GLY A 142 -19.86 2.94 -6.58
CA GLY A 142 -20.56 2.50 -5.37
C GLY A 142 -21.76 3.38 -5.04
N LEU A 143 -22.70 2.84 -4.27
CA LEU A 143 -23.88 3.57 -3.81
C LEU A 143 -24.06 3.36 -2.30
N ILE A 144 -23.98 4.43 -1.54
CA ILE A 144 -24.30 4.46 -0.11
C ILE A 144 -25.83 4.57 0.01
N PRO A 145 -26.51 3.59 0.62
CA PRO A 145 -27.95 3.66 0.83
C PRO A 145 -28.31 4.74 1.86
N PRO A 146 -29.52 5.31 1.81
CA PRO A 146 -29.96 6.29 2.81
C PRO A 146 -29.99 5.67 4.21
N ASP A 147 -29.61 6.45 5.21
CA ASP A 147 -29.73 6.10 6.62
C ASP A 147 -31.21 6.19 7.06
N PRO A 148 -31.86 5.07 7.42
CA PRO A 148 -33.27 5.08 7.82
C PRO A 148 -33.53 5.84 9.12
N THR A 149 -32.49 6.26 9.85
CA THR A 149 -32.58 7.03 11.09
C THR A 149 -32.54 8.55 10.86
N ILE A 150 -32.18 9.00 9.65
CA ILE A 150 -32.06 10.41 9.27
C ILE A 150 -33.22 10.76 8.33
N ASP A 151 -34.14 11.61 8.80
CA ASP A 151 -35.29 12.03 7.98
C ASP A 151 -34.84 12.84 6.76
N GLY A 152 -35.29 12.43 5.58
CA GLY A 152 -34.92 13.04 4.30
C GLY A 152 -33.53 12.69 3.77
N ASP A 153 -32.84 11.69 4.33
CA ASP A 153 -31.57 11.21 3.78
C ASP A 153 -31.78 10.49 2.44
N GLU A 154 -30.87 10.75 1.51
CA GLU A 154 -30.92 10.23 0.14
C GLU A 154 -29.69 9.37 -0.14
N SER A 155 -29.78 8.45 -1.10
CA SER A 155 -28.62 7.66 -1.50
C SER A 155 -27.51 8.54 -2.07
N CYS A 156 -26.27 8.26 -1.69
CA CYS A 156 -25.09 9.00 -2.15
C CYS A 156 -24.19 8.13 -3.03
N GLY A 157 -23.74 8.65 -4.17
CA GLY A 157 -22.76 7.96 -5.02
C GLY A 157 -21.36 8.01 -4.43
N ALA A 158 -20.56 6.96 -4.66
CA ALA A 158 -19.18 6.86 -4.19
C ALA A 158 -18.27 6.25 -5.27
N VAL A 159 -16.99 6.60 -5.22
CA VAL A 159 -15.95 6.05 -6.10
C VAL A 159 -15.15 5.00 -5.33
N LEU A 160 -15.23 3.76 -5.77
CA LEU A 160 -14.51 2.63 -5.21
C LEU A 160 -13.08 2.60 -5.73
N ARG A 161 -12.14 2.90 -4.84
CA ARG A 161 -10.69 2.90 -5.12
C ARG A 161 -10.09 1.49 -5.08
N TRP A 162 -10.76 0.49 -5.64
CA TRP A 162 -10.21 -0.89 -5.71
C TRP A 162 -8.91 -0.93 -6.51
N PHE A 163 -8.68 0.03 -7.42
CA PHE A 163 -7.47 0.14 -8.21
C PHE A 163 -6.25 0.65 -7.41
N ASP A 164 -6.45 1.19 -6.21
CA ASP A 164 -5.37 1.65 -5.33
C ASP A 164 -4.52 0.45 -4.88
N PRO A 165 -3.26 0.29 -5.32
CA PRO A 165 -2.50 -0.93 -5.04
C PRO A 165 -2.18 -1.15 -3.55
N ARG A 166 -2.37 -0.13 -2.71
CA ARG A 166 -2.15 -0.20 -1.26
C ARG A 166 -3.21 -1.03 -0.54
N ILE A 167 -4.45 -1.03 -1.06
CA ILE A 167 -5.62 -1.71 -0.49
C ILE A 167 -6.37 -2.61 -1.50
N GLY A 168 -6.06 -2.48 -2.79
CA GLY A 168 -6.84 -3.01 -3.89
C GLY A 168 -6.92 -4.53 -3.95
N LEU A 169 -5.88 -5.23 -3.51
CA LEU A 169 -5.91 -6.69 -3.39
C LEU A 169 -6.76 -7.17 -2.20
N ASP A 170 -7.00 -6.33 -1.20
CA ASP A 170 -7.84 -6.70 -0.04
C ASP A 170 -9.29 -6.30 -0.23
N MET A 171 -9.54 -5.23 -1.00
CA MET A 171 -10.88 -4.66 -1.18
C MET A 171 -11.92 -5.67 -1.71
N PRO A 172 -11.65 -6.50 -2.75
CA PRO A 172 -12.59 -7.53 -3.19
C PRO A 172 -12.93 -8.53 -2.09
N GLY A 173 -12.04 -8.73 -1.11
CA GLY A 173 -12.26 -9.58 0.06
C GLY A 173 -13.43 -9.14 0.93
N CYS A 174 -13.71 -7.83 0.97
CA CYS A 174 -14.84 -7.24 1.71
C CYS A 174 -16.17 -7.36 0.97
N TRP A 175 -16.16 -7.55 -0.35
CA TRP A 175 -17.38 -7.58 -1.15
C TRP A 175 -18.20 -8.86 -0.93
N PRO A 176 -19.52 -8.82 -1.18
CA PRO A 176 -20.32 -10.03 -1.22
C PRO A 176 -19.72 -11.06 -2.18
N ALA A 177 -19.82 -12.35 -1.83
CA ALA A 177 -19.09 -13.40 -2.54
C ALA A 177 -19.42 -13.47 -4.04
N ALA A 178 -20.67 -13.16 -4.43
CA ALA A 178 -21.10 -13.11 -5.82
C ALA A 178 -20.42 -11.96 -6.58
N ASP A 179 -20.36 -10.77 -5.98
CA ASP A 179 -19.72 -9.59 -6.55
C ASP A 179 -18.21 -9.79 -6.70
N ARG A 180 -17.56 -10.31 -5.64
CA ARG A 180 -16.14 -10.69 -5.70
C ARG A 180 -15.87 -11.68 -6.83
N LEU A 181 -16.70 -12.71 -6.99
CA LEU A 181 -16.52 -13.71 -8.05
C LEU A 181 -16.69 -13.08 -9.44
N GLN A 182 -17.70 -12.24 -9.61
CA GLN A 182 -17.98 -11.58 -10.88
C GLN A 182 -16.87 -10.59 -11.28
N PHE A 183 -16.32 -9.84 -10.33
CA PHE A 183 -15.18 -8.98 -10.57
C PHE A 183 -13.92 -9.79 -10.86
N MET A 184 -13.61 -10.79 -10.04
CA MET A 184 -12.38 -11.56 -10.19
C MET A 184 -12.32 -12.40 -11.46
N GLN A 185 -13.46 -12.61 -12.14
CA GLN A 185 -13.50 -13.51 -13.28
C GLN A 185 -12.69 -13.02 -14.49
N ALA A 186 -12.51 -11.70 -14.63
CA ALA A 186 -11.73 -11.11 -15.71
C ALA A 186 -10.23 -11.34 -15.54
N PHE A 187 -9.76 -11.63 -14.33
CA PHE A 187 -8.34 -11.79 -14.04
C PHE A 187 -7.98 -13.27 -14.03
N ARG A 188 -6.87 -13.61 -14.69
CA ARG A 188 -6.16 -14.84 -14.38
C ARG A 188 -5.43 -14.68 -13.05
N TRP A 189 -4.74 -13.55 -12.91
CA TRP A 189 -4.15 -13.14 -11.65
C TRP A 189 -4.11 -11.61 -11.53
N TRP A 190 -4.09 -11.13 -10.29
CA TRP A 190 -3.82 -9.75 -9.90
C TRP A 190 -2.76 -9.76 -8.81
N ALA A 191 -1.65 -9.08 -9.06
CA ALA A 191 -0.50 -9.04 -8.18
C ALA A 191 -0.18 -7.61 -7.74
N ALA A 192 0.25 -7.47 -6.50
CA ALA A 192 0.77 -6.22 -5.94
C ALA A 192 1.75 -6.54 -4.81
N TRP A 193 2.16 -5.50 -4.07
CA TRP A 193 3.10 -5.61 -2.97
C TRP A 193 2.52 -5.02 -1.69
N GLY A 194 2.75 -5.69 -0.56
CA GLY A 194 2.40 -5.17 0.77
C GLY A 194 3.20 -3.91 1.14
N ALA A 195 2.89 -3.32 2.30
CA ALA A 195 3.63 -2.19 2.85
C ALA A 195 5.12 -2.50 3.09
N ASP A 196 5.46 -3.76 3.30
CA ASP A 196 6.82 -4.29 3.42
C ASP A 196 7.43 -4.77 2.09
N PHE A 197 6.77 -4.49 0.98
CA PHE A 197 7.06 -5.04 -0.34
C PHE A 197 7.02 -6.58 -0.42
N SER A 198 6.26 -7.24 0.44
CA SER A 198 5.97 -8.67 0.29
C SER A 198 5.12 -8.89 -0.98
N PRO A 199 5.52 -9.81 -1.88
CA PRO A 199 4.73 -10.16 -3.06
C PRO A 199 3.37 -10.76 -2.67
N ARG A 200 2.28 -10.27 -3.27
CA ARG A 200 0.91 -10.75 -3.06
C ARG A 200 0.23 -11.03 -4.40
N VAL A 201 -0.50 -12.14 -4.50
CA VAL A 201 -1.23 -12.51 -5.73
C VAL A 201 -2.62 -13.04 -5.38
N MET A 202 -3.63 -12.52 -6.05
CA MET A 202 -4.95 -13.12 -6.15
C MET A 202 -5.09 -13.84 -7.48
N GLN A 203 -5.61 -15.07 -7.45
CA GLN A 203 -5.94 -15.83 -8.66
C GLN A 203 -7.44 -15.69 -8.95
N GLY A 204 -7.77 -15.58 -10.23
CA GLY A 204 -9.14 -15.61 -10.72
C GLY A 204 -9.30 -16.69 -11.80
N PRO A 205 -10.54 -17.01 -12.20
CA PRO A 205 -10.79 -18.02 -13.21
C PRO A 205 -10.28 -17.61 -14.60
N GLY A 206 -10.03 -16.31 -14.87
CA GLY A 206 -9.48 -15.83 -16.13
C GLY A 206 -10.39 -16.15 -17.32
N LEU A 207 -11.69 -15.88 -17.18
CA LEU A 207 -12.66 -16.13 -18.23
C LEU A 207 -12.46 -15.13 -19.36
N ASN A 208 -12.52 -15.61 -20.60
CA ASN A 208 -12.51 -14.76 -21.79
C ASN A 208 -13.89 -14.11 -22.04
N ARG A 209 -14.45 -13.50 -20.99
CA ARG A 209 -15.72 -12.77 -21.02
C ARG A 209 -15.75 -11.74 -19.89
N ALA A 210 -15.86 -10.48 -20.27
CA ALA A 210 -16.18 -9.41 -19.32
C ALA A 210 -17.57 -9.64 -18.70
N ALA A 211 -17.70 -9.40 -17.41
CA ALA A 211 -19.00 -9.21 -16.76
C ALA A 211 -19.04 -7.84 -16.11
N PRO A 212 -19.19 -6.77 -16.93
CA PRO A 212 -19.33 -5.44 -16.37
C PRO A 212 -20.58 -5.38 -15.50
N ARG A 213 -20.54 -4.57 -14.44
CA ARG A 213 -21.67 -4.30 -13.58
C ARG A 213 -22.58 -3.24 -14.25
N ALA A 214 -23.90 -3.42 -14.13
CA ALA A 214 -24.87 -2.50 -14.72
C ALA A 214 -25.38 -1.44 -13.73
N GLU A 215 -25.28 -1.72 -12.43
CA GLU A 215 -25.69 -0.84 -11.34
C GLU A 215 -24.49 -0.64 -10.40
N PRO A 216 -24.39 0.45 -9.63
CA PRO A 216 -23.33 0.60 -8.63
C PRO A 216 -23.31 -0.53 -7.59
N LEU A 217 -22.18 -0.74 -6.91
CA LEU A 217 -22.08 -1.67 -5.78
C LEU A 217 -22.76 -1.07 -4.53
N PRO A 218 -23.76 -1.71 -3.92
CA PRO A 218 -24.34 -1.23 -2.67
C PRO A 218 -23.31 -1.26 -1.54
N LEU A 219 -23.10 -0.12 -0.89
CA LEU A 219 -22.18 0.06 0.22
C LEU A 219 -22.97 0.13 1.52
N ASP A 220 -23.43 -1.02 1.99
CA ASP A 220 -24.08 -1.10 3.30
C ASP A 220 -23.10 -0.75 4.44
N GLN A 221 -23.65 -0.55 5.64
CA GLN A 221 -22.84 -0.16 6.81
C GLN A 221 -21.72 -1.16 7.11
N ALA A 222 -21.96 -2.46 6.91
CA ALA A 222 -20.95 -3.47 7.19
C ALA A 222 -19.78 -3.38 6.20
N LEU A 223 -20.08 -3.17 4.92
CA LEU A 223 -19.06 -2.96 3.90
C LEU A 223 -18.32 -1.64 4.11
N LEU A 224 -19.01 -0.55 4.44
CA LEU A 224 -18.37 0.74 4.75
C LEU A 224 -17.36 0.62 5.90
N LEU A 225 -17.75 -0.04 7.00
CA LEU A 225 -16.85 -0.29 8.13
C LEU A 225 -15.65 -1.17 7.74
N ALA A 226 -15.86 -2.19 6.90
CA ALA A 226 -14.77 -3.03 6.43
C ALA A 226 -13.79 -2.25 5.53
N LEU A 227 -14.30 -1.37 4.65
CA LEU A 227 -13.47 -0.52 3.78
C LEU A 227 -12.70 0.53 4.58
N ASP A 228 -13.31 1.12 5.61
CA ASP A 228 -12.65 2.07 6.52
C ASP A 228 -11.47 1.42 7.27
N GLN A 229 -11.68 0.20 7.79
CA GLN A 229 -10.63 -0.58 8.44
C GLN A 229 -9.46 -0.88 7.50
N LEU A 230 -9.73 -1.23 6.24
CA LEU A 230 -8.67 -1.47 5.25
C LEU A 230 -7.81 -0.23 4.99
N ASN A 231 -8.40 0.96 5.06
CA ASN A 231 -7.73 2.21 4.71
C ASN A 231 -7.14 2.96 5.91
N THR A 232 -7.35 2.48 7.14
CA THR A 232 -7.04 3.23 8.37
C THR A 232 -5.59 3.72 8.42
N ALA A 233 -4.61 2.85 8.14
CA ALA A 233 -3.20 3.23 8.16
C ALA A 233 -2.85 4.29 7.11
N GLU A 234 -3.44 4.20 5.91
CA GLU A 234 -3.21 5.15 4.82
C GLU A 234 -3.86 6.51 5.12
N THR A 235 -5.08 6.50 5.66
CA THR A 235 -5.77 7.72 6.12
C THR A 235 -4.98 8.41 7.21
N MET A 236 -4.53 7.69 8.25
CA MET A 236 -3.76 8.30 9.34
C MET A 236 -2.42 8.86 8.87
N LEU A 237 -1.69 8.13 8.01
CA LEU A 237 -0.44 8.63 7.44
C LEU A 237 -0.66 9.91 6.62
N ALA A 238 -1.72 9.96 5.80
CA ALA A 238 -2.09 11.17 5.07
C ALA A 238 -2.43 12.33 6.03
N SER A 239 -3.22 12.07 7.07
CA SER A 239 -3.56 13.08 8.08
C SER A 239 -2.34 13.63 8.80
N VAL A 240 -1.36 12.79 9.18
CA VAL A 240 -0.11 13.27 9.78
C VAL A 240 0.66 14.17 8.80
N ARG A 241 0.73 13.78 7.53
CA ARG A 241 1.43 14.55 6.49
C ARG A 241 0.79 15.91 6.21
N GLU A 242 -0.52 15.99 6.29
CA GLU A 242 -1.28 17.20 5.97
C GLU A 242 -1.39 18.17 7.16
N ASN A 243 -1.48 17.68 8.39
CA ASN A 243 -1.89 18.49 9.54
C ASN A 243 -0.80 18.72 10.59
N ASP A 244 0.16 17.81 10.75
CA ASP A 244 1.05 17.81 11.92
C ASP A 244 2.52 18.08 11.62
N ILE A 245 2.91 18.07 10.35
CA ILE A 245 4.29 18.25 9.93
C ILE A 245 4.44 19.46 9.01
N GLU A 246 5.56 20.15 9.17
CA GLU A 246 5.95 21.17 8.19
C GLU A 246 6.37 20.49 6.87
N PRO A 247 6.16 21.15 5.71
CA PRO A 247 6.65 20.63 4.45
C PRO A 247 8.14 20.30 4.51
N GLY A 248 8.48 19.03 4.21
CA GLY A 248 9.84 18.52 4.20
C GLY A 248 10.35 17.91 5.52
N GLU A 249 9.59 17.97 6.62
CA GLU A 249 10.00 17.42 7.92
C GLU A 249 10.32 15.91 7.83
N LEU A 250 9.56 15.16 7.03
CA LEU A 250 9.74 13.71 6.84
C LEU A 250 10.60 13.32 5.62
N ASP A 251 11.22 14.27 4.90
CA ASP A 251 12.01 13.98 3.68
C ASP A 251 13.23 13.10 3.96
N HIS A 252 13.68 13.09 5.21
CA HIS A 252 14.75 12.22 5.68
C HIS A 252 14.33 10.74 5.78
N ILE A 253 13.05 10.40 5.65
CA ILE A 253 12.51 9.04 5.63
C ILE A 253 11.91 8.76 4.26
N ALA A 254 12.38 7.72 3.56
CA ALA A 254 11.79 7.33 2.27
C ALA A 254 10.26 7.09 2.39
N PRO A 255 9.42 7.53 1.43
CA PRO A 255 7.96 7.42 1.52
C PRO A 255 7.44 6.00 1.79
N ALA A 256 8.05 4.98 1.18
CA ALA A 256 7.68 3.59 1.43
C ALA A 256 8.05 3.12 2.85
N LEU A 257 9.13 3.64 3.43
CA LEU A 257 9.48 3.36 4.82
C LEU A 257 8.51 4.06 5.78
N GLN A 258 8.09 5.29 5.49
CA GLN A 258 7.02 5.97 6.25
C GLN A 258 5.74 5.13 6.25
N ARG A 259 5.34 4.61 5.08
CA ARG A 259 4.19 3.71 4.94
C ARG A 259 4.35 2.43 5.79
N ARG A 260 5.51 1.78 5.72
CA ARG A 260 5.80 0.59 6.52
C ARG A 260 5.72 0.86 8.03
N LEU A 261 6.24 2.00 8.47
CA LEU A 261 6.19 2.43 9.87
C LEU A 261 4.77 2.72 10.32
N ALA A 262 3.97 3.42 9.50
CA ALA A 262 2.56 3.69 9.78
C ALA A 262 1.75 2.41 10.05
N HIS A 263 1.87 1.42 9.16
CA HIS A 263 1.22 0.11 9.36
C HIS A 263 1.69 -0.58 10.65
N ARG A 264 3.00 -0.56 10.92
CA ARG A 264 3.55 -1.15 12.14
C ARG A 264 3.03 -0.48 13.41
N LEU A 265 3.05 0.85 13.44
CA LEU A 265 2.65 1.64 14.60
C LEU A 265 1.17 1.47 14.89
N LEU A 266 0.35 1.31 13.84
CA LEU A 266 -1.05 0.95 14.00
C LEU A 266 -1.23 -0.46 14.59
N ASP A 267 -0.48 -1.46 14.10
CA ASP A 267 -0.48 -2.82 14.69
C ASP A 267 0.00 -2.81 16.15
N GLU A 268 0.99 -1.96 16.49
CA GLU A 268 1.47 -1.74 17.85
C GLU A 268 0.40 -1.09 18.73
N ALA A 269 -0.26 -0.05 18.24
CA ALA A 269 -1.34 0.62 18.95
C ALA A 269 -2.47 -0.37 19.29
N GLN A 270 -2.88 -1.20 18.32
CA GLN A 270 -3.87 -2.25 18.52
C GLN A 270 -3.41 -3.29 19.54
N ARG A 271 -2.15 -3.74 19.49
CA ARG A 271 -1.59 -4.69 20.47
C ARG A 271 -1.52 -4.10 21.88
N LEU A 272 -1.28 -2.81 22.00
CA LEU A 272 -1.27 -2.09 23.27
C LEU A 272 -2.68 -1.83 23.81
N GLY A 273 -3.74 -2.01 23.00
CA GLY A 273 -5.12 -1.73 23.39
C GLY A 273 -5.53 -0.27 23.19
N LEU A 274 -4.77 0.51 22.42
CA LEU A 274 -5.15 1.87 22.02
C LEU A 274 -6.23 1.78 20.95
N GLY A 275 -7.49 1.77 21.39
CA GLY A 275 -8.66 1.60 20.50
C GLY A 275 -9.16 2.90 19.87
N GLU A 276 -8.87 4.05 20.49
CA GLU A 276 -9.34 5.36 20.04
C GLU A 276 -8.48 5.89 18.89
N TRP A 277 -9.13 6.47 17.88
CA TRP A 277 -8.45 7.06 16.71
C TRP A 277 -7.37 8.06 17.14
N ALA A 278 -7.67 8.91 18.13
CA ALA A 278 -6.76 9.95 18.59
C ALA A 278 -5.47 9.39 19.21
N ASP A 279 -5.55 8.27 19.93
CA ASP A 279 -4.38 7.63 20.55
C ASP A 279 -3.53 6.89 19.51
N GLN A 280 -4.18 6.19 18.56
CA GLN A 280 -3.52 5.56 17.42
C GLN A 280 -2.79 6.58 16.56
N TYR A 281 -3.48 7.69 16.24
CA TYR A 281 -2.95 8.81 15.49
C TYR A 281 -1.75 9.44 16.19
N MET A 282 -1.87 9.73 17.50
CA MET A 282 -0.78 10.30 18.29
C MET A 282 0.45 9.38 18.33
N LEU A 283 0.26 8.07 18.52
CA LEU A 283 1.36 7.11 18.48
C LEU A 283 2.06 7.11 17.13
N LEU A 284 1.30 7.12 16.04
CA LEU A 284 1.83 7.16 14.68
C LEU A 284 2.61 8.46 14.43
N ALA A 285 2.05 9.62 14.81
CA ALA A 285 2.68 10.92 14.65
C ALA A 285 4.01 11.00 15.42
N MET A 286 4.04 10.56 16.68
CA MET A 286 5.29 10.49 17.45
C MET A 286 6.29 9.51 16.82
N GLY A 287 5.81 8.37 16.29
CA GLY A 287 6.65 7.36 15.66
C GLY A 287 7.37 7.87 14.41
N LEU A 288 6.69 8.66 13.59
CA LEU A 288 7.27 9.24 12.37
C LEU A 288 8.17 10.45 12.65
N ARG A 289 7.86 11.25 13.67
CA ARG A 289 8.53 12.54 13.93
C ARG A 289 9.67 12.47 14.94
N LEU A 290 9.53 11.59 15.94
CA LEU A 290 10.44 11.54 17.08
C LEU A 290 11.29 10.29 17.08
N HIS A 291 10.67 9.11 17.04
CA HIS A 291 11.39 7.86 17.16
C HIS A 291 10.59 6.69 16.56
N PRO A 292 11.12 5.93 15.58
CA PRO A 292 10.35 4.87 14.94
C PRO A 292 9.77 3.86 15.95
N ASP A 293 10.54 3.46 16.97
CA ASP A 293 10.13 2.47 17.99
C ASP A 293 9.51 3.13 19.23
N ILE A 294 8.78 4.23 19.04
CA ILE A 294 8.16 4.98 20.15
C ILE A 294 7.28 4.10 21.05
N ALA A 295 6.60 3.11 20.49
CA ALA A 295 5.74 2.17 21.21
C ALA A 295 6.52 1.22 22.13
N GLU A 296 7.81 1.01 21.86
CA GLU A 296 8.71 0.12 22.62
C GLU A 296 9.57 0.90 23.64
N ALA A 297 9.55 2.23 23.58
CA ALA A 297 10.33 3.08 24.47
C ALA A 297 9.96 2.82 25.94
N GLN A 298 10.92 2.32 26.74
CA GLN A 298 10.68 1.93 28.13
C GLN A 298 10.14 3.09 28.98
N ALA A 299 10.63 4.31 28.73
CA ALA A 299 10.20 5.52 29.43
C ALA A 299 8.71 5.86 29.19
N LEU A 300 8.12 5.40 28.08
CA LEU A 300 6.74 5.70 27.70
C LEU A 300 5.75 4.60 28.10
N GLN A 301 6.23 3.42 28.50
CA GLN A 301 5.36 2.28 28.86
C GLN A 301 4.29 2.61 29.91
N PRO A 302 4.57 3.32 31.02
CA PRO A 302 3.53 3.65 31.98
C PRO A 302 2.40 4.49 31.39
N ILE A 303 2.74 5.38 30.46
CA ILE A 303 1.80 6.30 29.80
C ILE A 303 0.96 5.55 28.77
N LEU A 304 1.58 4.69 27.96
CA LEU A 304 0.88 3.85 26.99
C LEU A 304 -0.13 2.92 27.68
N VAL A 305 0.23 2.36 28.84
CA VAL A 305 -0.68 1.52 29.64
C VAL A 305 -1.86 2.32 30.19
N ALA A 306 -1.62 3.52 30.72
CA ALA A 306 -2.70 4.38 31.23
C ALA A 306 -3.67 4.83 30.11
N ALA A 307 -3.15 5.08 28.91
CA ALA A 307 -3.98 5.37 27.74
C ALA A 307 -4.81 4.15 27.32
N ALA A 308 -4.21 2.97 27.27
CA ALA A 308 -4.91 1.74 26.93
C ALA A 308 -6.03 1.36 27.91
N THR A 309 -5.94 1.74 29.19
CA THR A 309 -7.00 1.51 30.18
C THR A 309 -8.09 2.58 30.16
N GLY A 310 -7.94 3.64 29.34
CA GLY A 310 -8.86 4.77 29.28
C GLY A 310 -8.78 5.69 30.51
N GLU A 311 -7.74 5.57 31.33
CA GLU A 311 -7.53 6.45 32.49
C GLU A 311 -7.25 7.89 32.06
N GLN A 312 -6.52 8.06 30.95
CA GLN A 312 -6.20 9.35 30.34
C GLN A 312 -5.82 9.15 28.86
N GLY A 313 -6.31 9.99 27.96
CA GLY A 313 -5.91 9.92 26.54
C GLY A 313 -4.40 10.19 26.36
N LEU A 314 -3.78 9.53 25.37
CA LEU A 314 -2.33 9.54 25.15
C LEU A 314 -1.79 10.97 25.01
N GLY A 315 -2.49 11.81 24.24
CA GLY A 315 -2.10 13.21 24.03
C GLY A 315 -2.01 14.04 25.32
N ALA A 316 -2.86 13.76 26.31
CA ALA A 316 -2.79 14.44 27.60
C ALA A 316 -1.67 13.86 28.49
N ALA A 317 -1.44 12.55 28.42
CA ALA A 317 -0.47 11.87 29.26
C ALA A 317 0.99 12.18 28.86
N ILE A 318 1.24 12.48 27.58
CA ILE A 318 2.60 12.82 27.11
C ILE A 318 3.06 14.23 27.49
N ALA A 319 2.14 15.12 27.88
CA ALA A 319 2.45 16.51 28.22
C ALA A 319 3.34 16.65 29.47
N ASP A 320 3.33 15.63 30.34
CA ASP A 320 4.06 15.62 31.61
C ASP A 320 5.43 14.90 31.54
N ILE A 321 5.84 14.44 30.35
CA ILE A 321 7.13 13.76 30.15
C ILE A 321 8.28 14.76 30.20
N ASP A 322 9.35 14.41 30.93
CA ASP A 322 10.58 15.20 30.99
C ASP A 322 11.22 15.35 29.59
N ASN A 323 11.55 16.58 29.22
CA ASN A 323 12.28 16.92 27.99
C ASN A 323 13.59 16.13 27.79
N ALA A 324 14.21 15.63 28.87
CA ALA A 324 15.36 14.73 28.76
C ALA A 324 15.01 13.42 28.03
N VAL A 325 13.85 12.83 28.33
CA VAL A 325 13.39 11.59 27.68
C VAL A 325 13.19 11.80 26.18
N TRP A 326 12.56 12.91 25.80
CA TRP A 326 12.37 13.25 24.39
C TRP A 326 13.68 13.46 23.66
N ARG A 327 14.67 14.08 24.31
CA ARG A 327 16.00 14.28 23.73
C ARG A 327 16.70 12.95 23.47
N ASP A 328 16.69 12.06 24.45
CA ASP A 328 17.33 10.74 24.33
C ASP A 328 16.71 9.95 23.17
N LEU A 329 15.37 9.96 23.05
CA LEU A 329 14.67 9.33 21.92
C LEU A 329 15.07 9.95 20.57
N VAL A 330 15.11 11.27 20.46
CA VAL A 330 15.51 11.93 19.20
C VAL A 330 16.97 11.65 18.84
N GLU A 331 17.86 11.53 19.83
CA GLU A 331 19.27 11.18 19.61
C GLU A 331 19.44 9.74 19.09
N GLU A 332 18.60 8.80 19.51
CA GLU A 332 18.62 7.39 19.09
C GLU A 332 17.93 7.15 17.73
N ALA A 333 16.99 8.01 17.35
CA ALA A 333 16.12 7.82 16.19
C ALA A 333 16.83 7.53 14.85
N PRO A 334 17.96 8.19 14.50
CA PRO A 334 18.66 7.89 13.24
C PRO A 334 19.19 6.46 13.15
N GLN A 335 19.69 5.91 14.26
CA GLN A 335 20.19 4.53 14.30
C GLN A 335 19.04 3.53 14.18
N VAL A 336 17.94 3.80 14.89
CA VAL A 336 16.73 2.96 14.82
C VAL A 336 16.12 3.00 13.43
N LEU A 337 16.08 4.17 12.77
CA LEU A 337 15.61 4.29 11.39
C LEU A 337 16.49 3.47 10.42
N ALA A 338 17.81 3.47 10.61
CA ALA A 338 18.72 2.64 9.81
C ALA A 338 18.43 1.14 9.98
N LEU A 339 18.08 0.69 11.18
CA LEU A 339 17.66 -0.69 11.45
C LEU A 339 16.39 -1.05 10.68
N HIS A 340 15.36 -0.20 10.71
CA HIS A 340 14.12 -0.42 9.97
C HIS A 340 14.34 -0.44 8.46
N SER A 341 15.17 0.48 7.97
CA SER A 341 15.56 0.53 6.57
C SER A 341 16.25 -0.78 6.14
N HIS A 342 17.21 -1.27 6.93
CA HIS A 342 17.92 -2.51 6.64
C HIS A 342 17.01 -3.74 6.73
N ALA A 343 16.19 -3.84 7.78
CA ALA A 343 15.25 -4.93 7.97
C ALA A 343 14.23 -5.02 6.83
N LEU A 344 13.79 -3.87 6.30
CA LEU A 344 12.90 -3.81 5.15
C LEU A 344 13.61 -4.20 3.84
N LEU A 345 14.87 -3.79 3.63
CA LEU A 345 15.60 -4.09 2.39
C LEU A 345 16.13 -5.53 2.31
N GLU A 346 16.39 -6.18 3.45
CA GLU A 346 17.02 -7.49 3.47
C GLU A 346 16.22 -8.57 2.73
N PRO A 347 14.89 -8.75 2.98
CA PRO A 347 14.08 -9.68 2.20
C PRO A 347 14.07 -9.39 0.70
N LEU A 348 14.13 -8.12 0.30
CA LEU A 348 14.10 -7.70 -1.12
C LEU A 348 15.40 -8.12 -1.81
N ARG A 349 16.54 -7.91 -1.15
CA ARG A 349 17.86 -8.37 -1.63
C ARG A 349 17.89 -9.88 -1.76
N GLN A 350 17.41 -10.60 -0.75
CA GLN A 350 17.37 -12.07 -0.77
C GLN A 350 16.49 -12.58 -1.92
N ARG A 351 15.33 -11.98 -2.18
CA ARG A 351 14.46 -12.37 -3.30
C ARG A 351 15.16 -12.22 -4.66
N ARG A 352 15.90 -11.13 -4.88
CA ARG A 352 16.65 -10.90 -6.13
C ARG A 352 17.78 -11.90 -6.37
N LEU A 353 18.38 -12.41 -5.30
CA LEU A 353 19.48 -13.38 -5.36
C LEU A 353 18.99 -14.83 -5.41
N ALA A 354 17.74 -15.08 -4.97
CA ALA A 354 17.15 -16.41 -5.00
C ALA A 354 16.96 -16.92 -6.43
N ALA A 355 16.93 -18.24 -6.58
CA ALA A 355 16.56 -18.85 -7.85
C ALA A 355 15.13 -18.47 -8.22
N VAL A 356 14.88 -18.20 -9.51
CA VAL A 356 13.55 -17.82 -10.02
C VAL A 356 12.47 -18.85 -9.62
N SER A 357 12.80 -20.14 -9.56
CA SER A 357 11.86 -21.20 -9.14
C SER A 357 11.43 -21.13 -7.68
N ALA A 358 12.16 -20.40 -6.83
CA ALA A 358 11.84 -20.15 -5.42
C ALA A 358 11.15 -18.79 -5.21
N HIS A 359 10.96 -18.01 -6.27
CA HIS A 359 10.37 -16.68 -6.17
C HIS A 359 8.86 -16.77 -5.87
N PRO A 360 8.29 -15.93 -4.98
CA PRO A 360 6.86 -15.98 -4.64
C PRO A 360 5.90 -15.80 -5.83
N PHE A 361 6.31 -15.03 -6.84
CA PHE A 361 5.56 -14.87 -8.10
C PHE A 361 5.81 -15.96 -9.15
N HIS A 362 6.64 -16.96 -8.85
CA HIS A 362 6.83 -18.08 -9.75
C HIS A 362 5.60 -18.98 -9.73
N ILE A 363 4.78 -18.86 -10.77
CA ILE A 363 3.62 -19.75 -11.00
C ILE A 363 4.11 -20.92 -11.86
N PRO A 364 4.16 -22.17 -11.33
CA PRO A 364 4.61 -23.33 -12.10
C PRO A 364 3.77 -23.49 -13.36
N ARG A 365 4.42 -23.79 -14.50
CA ARG A 365 3.73 -24.04 -15.79
C ARG A 365 2.81 -25.27 -15.78
N THR A 366 2.82 -26.06 -14.71
CA THR A 366 1.97 -27.23 -14.53
C THR A 366 0.63 -26.83 -13.96
N GLU A 367 -0.31 -26.45 -14.83
CA GLU A 367 -1.76 -26.72 -14.76
C GLU A 367 -2.49 -25.88 -15.83
N VAL A 368 -2.22 -26.22 -17.09
CA VAL A 368 -3.20 -26.07 -18.16
C VAL A 368 -3.55 -27.50 -18.58
N ARG A 369 -4.61 -28.04 -18.00
CA ARG A 369 -5.29 -29.24 -18.52
C ARG A 369 -6.67 -28.84 -18.99
#